data_AF-A0A962HQX6-F1
#
_entry.id   AF-A0A962HQX6-F1
#
_cell.length_a   1.000
_cell.length_b   1.000
_cell.length_c   1.000
_cell.angle_alpha   90.00
_cell.angle_beta   90.00
_cell.angle_gamma   90.00
#
_symmetry.space_group_name_H-M   'P 1'
#
loop_
_entity.id
_entity.type
_entity.pdbx_description
1 polymer ?
#
loop_
_entity_poly.entity_id
_entity_poly.type
_entity_poly.pdbx_seq_one_letter_code
_entity_poly.pdbx_strand_id
1 'polypeptide(L)' 'MGKGDRRSRRGKIYAGSFGKSRPKDPPKKKARVAKKAPKKKKA' A
#
# COMPACT_ATOMS: atom_id res chain seq x y z
N MET A 1 -1.44 0.19 16.00
CA MET A 1 -1.24 1.38 15.15
C MET A 1 -2.27 2.45 15.52
N GLY A 2 -1.83 3.53 16.16
CA GLY A 2 -2.69 4.63 16.59
C GLY A 2 -3.10 5.57 15.46
N LYS A 3 -3.95 6.55 15.77
CA LYS A 3 -4.36 7.61 14.83
C LYS A 3 -3.19 8.49 14.37
N GLY A 4 -2.12 8.60 15.17
CA GLY A 4 -0.92 9.39 14.83
C GLY A 4 0.04 8.71 13.86
N ASP A 5 -0.04 7.39 13.67
CA ASP A 5 0.88 6.68 12.77
C ASP A 5 0.45 6.82 11.30
N ARG A 6 1.08 7.75 10.59
CA ARG A 6 0.83 8.05 9.16
C ARG A 6 1.24 6.91 8.22
N ARG A 7 1.98 5.90 8.67
CA ARG A 7 2.33 4.72 7.86
C ARG A 7 1.20 3.70 7.87
N SER A 8 0.45 3.63 8.97
CA SER A 8 -0.69 2.73 9.14
C SER A 8 -1.90 3.11 8.28
N ARG A 9 -2.81 2.14 8.08
CA ARG A 9 -4.11 2.43 7.47
C ARG A 9 -4.95 3.36 8.37
N ARG A 10 -4.93 3.14 9.68
CA ARG A 10 -5.73 3.91 10.66
C ARG A 10 -5.30 5.37 10.73
N GLY A 11 -4.00 5.66 10.78
CA GLY A 11 -3.51 7.03 10.78
C GLY A 11 -3.68 7.74 9.44
N LYS A 12 -3.65 7.02 8.31
CA LYS A 12 -4.06 7.61 7.02
C LYS A 12 -5.54 7.91 6.93
N ILE A 13 -6.39 7.09 7.57
CA ILE A 13 -7.82 7.39 7.69
C ILE A 13 -8.01 8.68 8.47
N TYR A 14 -7.37 8.80 9.62
CA TYR A 14 -7.48 9.98 10.48
C TYR A 14 -6.94 11.25 9.81
N ALA A 15 -5.79 11.15 9.14
CA ALA A 15 -5.18 12.29 8.45
C ALA A 15 -5.81 12.60 7.07
N GLY A 16 -6.83 11.87 6.62
CA GLY A 16 -7.49 12.09 5.32
C GLY A 16 -6.63 11.81 4.08
N SER A 17 -5.48 11.15 4.22
CA SER A 17 -4.52 10.95 3.12
C SER A 17 -4.55 9.53 2.53
N PHE A 18 -4.04 9.39 1.31
CA PHE A 18 -3.89 8.11 0.62
C PHE A 18 -2.43 7.66 0.58
N GLY A 19 -2.22 6.36 0.37
CA GLY A 19 -0.88 5.82 0.07
C GLY A 19 -0.87 4.30 0.13
N LYS A 20 0.30 3.69 0.28
CA LYS A 20 0.46 2.21 0.18
C LYS A 20 -0.51 1.39 1.04
N SER A 21 -0.79 1.85 2.25
CA SER A 21 -1.68 1.22 3.25
C SER A 21 -3.16 1.62 3.15
N ARG A 22 -3.48 2.80 2.61
CA ARG A 22 -4.84 3.30 2.28
C ARG A 22 -4.87 3.75 0.80
N PRO A 23 -4.95 2.81 -0.17
CA PRO A 23 -5.02 3.17 -1.58
C PRO A 23 -6.39 3.79 -1.92
N LYS A 24 -6.44 4.77 -2.83
CA LYS A 24 -7.69 5.30 -3.38
C LYS A 24 -8.39 4.26 -4.25
N ASP A 25 -7.60 3.63 -5.13
CA ASP A 25 -8.06 2.57 -6.03
C ASP A 25 -7.37 1.24 -5.67
N PRO A 26 -8.07 0.31 -5.00
CA PRO A 26 -7.52 -1.02 -4.72
C PRO A 26 -7.04 -1.81 -5.96
N PRO A 27 -7.67 -1.73 -7.17
CA PRO A 27 -7.17 -2.48 -8.32
C PRO A 27 -5.78 -2.02 -8.78
N LYS A 28 -5.47 -0.72 -8.69
CA LYS A 28 -4.14 -0.18 -9.05
C LYS A 28 -3.03 -0.68 -8.11
N LYS A 29 -3.36 -1.01 -6.86
CA LYS A 29 -2.39 -1.63 -5.92
C LYS A 29 -2.03 -3.05 -6.36
N LYS A 30 -3.02 -3.86 -6.77
CA LYS A 30 -2.79 -5.24 -7.21
C LYS A 30 -1.85 -5.28 -8.43
N ALA A 31 -2.05 -4.38 -9.39
CA ALA A 31 -1.18 -4.25 -10.57
C ALA A 31 0.27 -3.88 -10.21
N ARG A 32 0.49 -3.01 -9.21
CA ARG A 32 1.84 -2.60 -8.79
C ARG A 32 2.59 -3.68 -8.02
N VAL A 33 1.88 -4.54 -7.28
CA VAL A 33 2.51 -5.69 -6.61
C VAL A 33 2.87 -6.77 -7.63
N ALA A 34 2.01 -7.01 -8.62
CA ALA A 34 2.29 -7.95 -9.71
C ALA A 34 3.51 -7.55 -10.55
N LYS A 35 3.70 -6.25 -10.82
CA LYS A 35 4.89 -5.73 -11.54
C LYS A 35 6.20 -5.80 -10.76
N LYS A 36 6.15 -6.02 -9.44
CA LYS A 36 7.34 -6.06 -8.57
C LYS A 36 7.73 -7.45 -8.08
N ALA A 37 7.01 -8.49 -8.50
CA ALA A 37 7.49 -9.85 -8.28
C ALA A 37 8.76 -10.04 -9.12
N PRO A 38 9.95 -10.20 -8.52
CA PRO A 38 11.10 -10.60 -9.30
C PRO A 38 10.77 -11.97 -9.88
N LYS A 39 10.77 -12.09 -11.22
CA LYS A 39 10.86 -13.41 -11.84
C LYS A 39 12.10 -14.06 -11.22
N LYS A 40 11.92 -15.04 -10.33
CA LYS A 40 13.02 -15.90 -9.90
C LYS A 40 13.65 -16.43 -11.19
N LYS A 41 14.82 -15.92 -11.57
CA LYS A 41 15.67 -16.61 -12.51
C LYS A 41 15.95 -17.96 -11.86
N LYS A 42 15.42 -19.05 -12.43
CA LYS A 42 15.92 -20.39 -12.14
C LYS A 42 17.39 -20.37 -12.53
N ALA A 43 18.27 -20.50 -11.55
CA ALA A 43 19.63 -20.96 -11.75
C ALA A 43 19.61 -22.49 -11.70
#